data_AF-A0A8T5LMC4-F1
#
_entry.id   AF-A0A8T5LMC4-F1
#
_cell.length_a   1.000
_cell.length_b   1.000
_cell.length_c   1.000
_cell.angle_alpha   90.00
_cell.angle_beta   90.00
_cell.angle_gamma   90.00
#
_symmetry.space_group_name_H-M   'P 1'
#
loop_
_entity.id
_entity.type
_entity.pdbx_description
1 polymer ?
#
loop_
_entity_poly.entity_id
_entity_poly.type
_entity_poly.pdbx_seq_one_letter_code
_entity_poly.pdbx_strand_id
1 'polypeptide(L)'
;MEIAITKMSSKGQIVIPSEMRGDLYEGEKFVIIKADKQMILKSMKAFEKNIEEDLKFAKRTEEAWKSYERGEFISKSADDFLNDLEKC
;
A
#
# COMPACT_ATOMS: atom_id res chain seq x y z
N MET A 1 -12.38 4.38 -7.46
CA MET A 1 -10.92 4.17 -7.61
C MET A 1 -10.51 4.96 -8.83
N GLU A 2 -9.67 5.97 -8.66
CA GLU A 2 -9.20 6.83 -9.74
C GLU A 2 -7.71 6.53 -9.98
N ILE A 3 -7.32 6.39 -11.25
CA ILE A 3 -5.94 6.08 -11.65
C ILE A 3 -5.53 7.10 -12.71
N ALA A 4 -4.40 7.74 -12.50
CA ALA A 4 -3.83 8.69 -13.45
C ALA A 4 -2.32 8.48 -13.60
N ILE A 5 -1.81 8.66 -14.82
CA ILE A 5 -0.38 8.60 -15.12
C ILE A 5 0.14 10.04 -15.10
N THR A 6 1.14 10.30 -14.26
CA THR A 6 1.81 11.60 -14.17
C THR A 6 3.30 11.47 -14.46
N LYS A 7 3.93 12.60 -14.75
CA LYS A 7 5.36 12.70 -15.02
C LYS A 7 6.03 13.54 -13.94
N MET A 8 7.32 13.29 -13.75
CA MET A 8 8.17 14.15 -12.92
C MET A 8 8.40 15.49 -13.63
N SER A 9 8.27 16.59 -12.90
CA SER A 9 8.60 17.92 -13.38
C SER A 9 10.12 18.09 -13.51
N SER A 10 10.56 19.11 -14.25
CA SER A 10 11.99 19.44 -14.39
C SER A 10 12.68 19.77 -13.06
N LYS A 11 11.91 20.10 -12.02
CA LYS A 11 12.41 20.38 -10.67
C LYS A 11 12.36 19.15 -9.74
N GLY A 12 12.09 17.96 -10.28
CA GLY A 12 11.99 16.72 -9.51
C GLY A 12 10.69 16.59 -8.72
N GLN A 13 9.63 17.32 -9.08
CA GLN A 13 8.34 17.27 -8.39
C GLN A 13 7.41 16.28 -9.07
N ILE A 14 6.70 15.45 -8.31
CA ILE A 14 5.60 14.64 -8.83
C ILE A 14 4.33 15.50 -8.81
N VAL A 15 3.71 15.67 -9.98
CA VAL A 15 2.51 16.50 -10.10
C VAL A 15 1.28 15.65 -9.85
N ILE A 16 0.47 16.02 -8.86
CA ILE A 16 -0.86 15.43 -8.64
C ILE A 16 -1.82 16.05 -9.68
N PRO A 17 -2.52 15.25 -10.51
CA PRO A 17 -3.48 15.76 -11.49
C PRO A 17 -4.61 16.55 -10.83
N SER A 18 -5.13 17.56 -11.53
CA SER A 18 -6.15 18.50 -11.01
C SER A 18 -7.40 17.81 -10.46
N GLU A 19 -7.88 16.80 -11.17
CA GLU A 19 -9.04 15.97 -10.87
C GLU A 19 -8.89 15.23 -9.53
N MET A 20 -7.66 14.92 -9.11
CA MET A 20 -7.36 14.23 -7.85
C MET A 20 -7.05 15.19 -6.69
N ARG A 21 -7.12 16.51 -6.90
CA ARG A 21 -6.80 17.51 -5.86
C ARG A 21 -7.98 17.90 -4.99
N GLY A 22 -9.19 17.42 -5.27
CA GLY A 22 -10.42 17.87 -4.61
C GLY A 22 -10.37 17.81 -3.08
N ASP A 23 -9.68 16.80 -2.54
CA ASP A 23 -9.55 16.57 -1.09
C ASP A 23 -8.20 17.02 -0.51
N LEU A 24 -7.37 17.73 -1.29
CA LEU A 24 -6.05 18.21 -0.88
C LEU A 24 -6.09 19.72 -0.64
N TYR A 25 -5.72 20.14 0.57
CA TYR A 25 -5.79 21.55 0.96
C TYR A 25 -4.39 22.19 0.98
N GLU A 26 -4.33 23.49 0.67
CA GLU A 26 -3.09 24.25 0.79
C GLU A 26 -2.60 24.27 2.25
N GLY A 27 -1.28 24.09 2.44
CA GLY A 27 -0.67 24.00 3.77
C GLY A 27 -0.87 22.65 4.49
N GLU A 28 -1.57 21.69 3.89
CA GLU A 28 -1.73 20.36 4.45
C GLU A 28 -0.40 19.60 4.50
N LYS A 29 -0.14 18.95 5.63
CA LYS A 29 1.04 18.12 5.84
C LYS A 29 0.74 16.69 5.40
N PHE A 30 1.69 16.10 4.70
CA PHE A 30 1.62 14.72 4.25
C PHE A 30 2.82 13.94 4.75
N VAL A 31 2.64 12.64 4.95
CA VAL A 31 3.72 11.70 5.17
C VAL A 31 3.97 10.94 3.89
N ILE A 32 5.24 10.85 3.54
CA ILE A 32 5.73 10.06 2.41
C ILE A 32 6.47 8.86 2.99
N ILE A 33 5.98 7.66 2.70
CA ILE A 33 6.64 6.40 3.06
C ILE A 33 7.16 5.78 1.76
N LYS A 34 8.44 5.40 1.73
CA LYS A 34 9.04 4.70 0.61
C LYS A 34 9.39 3.27 1.01
N ALA A 35 8.86 2.29 0.29
CA ALA A 35 9.15 0.87 0.44
C ALA A 35 9.55 0.33 -0.94
N ASP A 36 10.83 0.00 -1.12
CA ASP A 36 11.41 -0.45 -2.39
C ASP A 36 11.02 0.44 -3.59
N LYS A 37 10.17 -0.09 -4.49
CA LYS A 37 9.69 0.58 -5.72
C LYS A 37 8.36 1.31 -5.51
N GLN A 38 7.79 1.25 -4.31
CA GLN A 38 6.51 1.85 -3.97
C GLN A 38 6.72 3.09 -3.09
N MET A 39 5.89 4.11 -3.33
CA MET A 39 5.78 5.27 -2.45
C MET A 39 4.32 5.45 -2.09
N ILE A 40 4.07 5.67 -0.81
CA ILE A 40 2.75 5.89 -0.24
C ILE A 40 2.72 7.33 0.29
N LEU A 41 1.74 8.10 -0.15
CA LEU A 41 1.45 9.44 0.33
C LEU A 41 0.18 9.40 1.17
N LYS A 42 0.22 9.86 2.43
CA LYS A 42 -0.96 9.97 3.30
C LYS A 42 -1.04 11.36 3.93
N SER A 43 -2.25 11.90 4.06
CA SER A 43 -2.49 13.12 4.83
C SER A 43 -2.24 12.88 6.32
N MET A 44 -1.62 13.86 7.00
CA MET A 44 -1.44 13.83 8.46
C MET A 44 -2.76 13.73 9.23
N LYS A 45 -3.87 14.26 8.68
CA LYS A 45 -5.19 14.15 9.30
C LYS A 45 -5.69 12.70 9.38
N ALA A 46 -5.32 11.88 8.40
CA ALA A 46 -5.59 10.45 8.39
C ALA A 46 -4.52 9.63 9.15
N PHE A 47 -3.38 10.25 9.45
CA PHE A 47 -2.20 9.62 10.03
C PHE A 47 -2.40 9.30 11.52
N GLU A 48 -3.15 10.10 12.29
CA GLU A 48 -3.29 9.91 13.74
C GLU A 48 -3.95 8.58 14.20
N LYS A 49 -4.63 7.83 13.33
CA LYS A 49 -5.39 6.65 13.77
C LYS A 49 -4.67 5.30 13.68
N ASN A 50 -3.88 4.99 12.64
CA ASN A 50 -3.45 3.58 12.39
C ASN A 50 -2.09 3.40 11.66
N ILE A 51 -1.12 4.30 11.81
CA ILE A 51 0.17 4.25 11.07
C ILE A 51 0.90 2.92 11.21
N GLU A 52 1.03 2.43 12.44
CA GLU A 52 1.81 1.24 12.72
C GLU A 52 1.15 0.02 12.07
N GLU A 53 -0.18 -0.05 12.10
CA GLU A 53 -0.95 -1.10 11.43
C GLU A 53 -0.87 -0.98 9.91
N ASP A 54 -0.98 0.23 9.36
CA ASP A 54 -0.89 0.48 7.93
C ASP A 54 0.49 0.12 7.35
N LEU A 55 1.56 0.45 8.09
CA LEU A 55 2.93 0.09 7.74
C LEU A 55 3.15 -1.42 7.82
N LYS A 56 2.66 -2.06 8.88
CA LYS A 56 2.70 -3.51 9.03
C LYS A 56 1.90 -4.20 7.93
N PHE A 57 0.74 -3.67 7.57
CA PHE A 57 -0.10 -4.20 6.50
C PHE A 57 0.58 -4.11 5.13
N ALA A 58 1.12 -2.93 4.78
CA ALA A 58 1.85 -2.73 3.54
C ALA A 58 3.05 -3.69 3.45
N LYS A 59 3.83 -3.79 4.52
CA LYS A 59 4.99 -4.70 4.59
C LYS A 59 4.59 -6.17 4.44
N ARG A 60 3.57 -6.64 5.17
CA ARG A 60 3.08 -8.02 5.09
C ARG A 60 2.53 -8.35 3.71
N THR A 61 1.83 -7.41 3.09
CA THR A 61 1.29 -7.57 1.73
C THR A 61 2.41 -7.70 0.71
N GLU A 62 3.43 -6.85 0.80
CA GLU A 62 4.58 -6.90 -0.09
C GLU A 62 5.40 -8.19 0.10
N GLU A 63 5.62 -8.62 1.34
CA GLU A 63 6.30 -9.87 1.66
C GLU A 63 5.54 -11.09 1.12
N ALA A 64 4.22 -11.15 1.34
CA ALA A 64 3.36 -12.22 0.83
C ALA A 64 3.34 -12.23 -0.70
N TRP A 65 3.26 -11.05 -1.35
CA TRP A 65 3.31 -10.94 -2.81
C TRP A 65 4.62 -11.47 -3.38
N LYS A 66 5.77 -11.04 -2.80
CA LYS A 66 7.08 -11.53 -3.23
C LYS A 66 7.25 -13.03 -2.97
N SER A 67 6.70 -13.56 -1.88
CA SER A 67 6.72 -14.99 -1.55
C SER A 67 5.92 -15.81 -2.57
N TYR A 68 4.75 -15.31 -2.96
CA TYR A 68 3.95 -15.91 -4.04
C TYR A 68 4.69 -15.89 -5.38
N GLU A 69 5.31 -14.76 -5.76
CA GLU A 69 6.12 -14.66 -6.99
C GLU A 69 7.33 -15.61 -6.98
N ARG A 70 7.91 -15.88 -5.81
CA ARG A 70 8.99 -16.88 -5.65
C ARG A 70 8.51 -18.33 -5.62
N GLY A 71 7.20 -18.57 -5.62
CA GLY A 71 6.63 -19.91 -5.57
C GLY A 71 6.68 -20.56 -4.18
N GLU A 72 6.83 -19.78 -3.10
CA GLU A 72 6.90 -20.28 -1.71
C GLU A 72 5.50 -20.61 -1.13
N PHE A 73 4.49 -20.78 -1.98
CA PHE A 73 3.15 -21.14 -1.56
C PHE A 73 3.01 -22.66 -1.38
N ILE A 74 2.08 -23.06 -0.51
CA ILE A 74 1.64 -24.45 -0.37
C ILE A 74 0.29 -24.62 -1.05
N SER A 75 0.13 -25.69 -1.83
CA SER A 75 -1.17 -26.10 -2.37
C SER A 75 -1.71 -27.25 -1.52
N LYS A 76 -3.00 -27.18 -1.17
CA LYS A 76 -3.71 -28.20 -0.41
C LYS A 76 -5.05 -28.50 -1.06
N SER A 77 -5.58 -29.70 -0.82
CA SER A 77 -6.97 -30.00 -1.16
C SER A 77 -7.91 -29.21 -0.24
N ALA A 78 -9.17 -29.08 -0.65
CA ALA A 78 -10.19 -28.41 0.17
C ALA A 78 -10.36 -29.12 1.54
N ASP A 79 -10.37 -30.45 1.53
CA ASP A 79 -10.53 -31.26 2.74
C ASP A 79 -9.35 -31.10 3.70
N ASP A 80 -8.11 -31.09 3.18
CA ASP A 80 -6.91 -30.86 4.00
C ASP A 80 -6.86 -29.46 4.61
N PHE A 81 -7.34 -28.45 3.86
CA PHE A 81 -7.43 -27.08 4.37
C PHE A 81 -8.46 -26.95 5.51
N LEU A 82 -9.63 -27.60 5.37
CA LEU A 82 -10.66 -27.60 6.41
C LEU A 82 -10.18 -28.30 7.69
N ASN A 83 -9.50 -29.44 7.56
CA ASN A 83 -8.93 -30.16 8.70
C ASN A 83 -7.90 -29.35 9.49
N ASP A 84 -7.16 -28.43 8.85
CA ASP A 84 -6.20 -27.56 9.53
C ASP A 84 -6.88 -26.42 10.28
N LEU A 85 -7.98 -25.87 9.75
CA LEU A 85 -8.77 -24.83 10.41
C LEU A 85 -9.44 -25.34 11.69
N GLU A 86 -9.87 -26.61 11.72
CA GLU A 86 -10.47 -27.22 12.91
C GLU A 86 -9.45 -27.51 14.03
N LYS A 87 -8.14 -27.48 13.72
CA LYS A 87 -7.06 -27.69 14.70
C LYS A 87 -6.52 -26.39 15.32
N CYS A 88 -6.97 -25.22 14.86
CA CYS A 88 -6.66 -23.91 15.42
C CYS A 88 -7.63 -23.52 16.53
#